data_AF-A0A6G3TF94-F1
#
_entry.id   AF-A0A6G3TF94-F1
#
_cell.length_a   1.000
_cell.length_b   1.000
_cell.length_c   1.000
_cell.angle_alpha   90.00
_cell.angle_beta   90.00
_cell.angle_gamma   90.00
#
_symmetry.space_group_name_H-M   'P 1'
#
loop_
_entity.id
_entity.type
_entity.pdbx_description
1 polymer ?
#
loop_
_entity_poly.entity_id
_entity_poly.type
_entity_poly.pdbx_seq_one_letter_code
_entity_poly.pdbx_strand_id
1 'polypeptide(L)'
;MRRLFPVSPLTDPTAGPGGGSETDREWSLAELAAAYAYPEPDGHRRTWLRANMVSTLDGAAQHDGRSQPISGAADMRVFGTLRALADVVIAGAETVRQEGYRPGRARADFAEARRAAGQAPVPVIAVVSASLELDFSLPLFTSPVVPTLVLTGAAAAPDRIAAA
;
A
#
# COMPACT_ATOMS: atom_id res chain seq x y z
N MET A 1 10.16 14.86 7.61
CA MET A 1 9.90 14.84 6.15
C MET A 1 11.15 14.33 5.46
N ARG A 2 11.12 13.10 4.94
CA ARG A 2 12.28 12.43 4.31
C ARG A 2 11.93 12.13 2.84
N ARG A 3 12.70 12.77 1.95
CA ARG A 3 12.97 12.51 0.52
C ARG A 3 11.77 12.17 -0.39
N LEU A 4 11.34 13.17 -1.17
CA LEU A 4 10.65 13.01 -2.45
C LEU A 4 11.67 12.58 -3.52
N PHE A 5 12.03 11.29 -3.59
CA PHE A 5 12.91 10.69 -4.60
C PHE A 5 14.31 11.37 -4.78
N PRO A 6 15.27 10.79 -5.52
CA PRO A 6 16.47 11.53 -5.83
C PRO A 6 16.10 12.62 -6.84
N VAL A 7 16.40 13.87 -6.52
CA VAL A 7 16.76 14.82 -7.57
C VAL A 7 17.95 14.20 -8.30
N SER A 8 17.72 13.58 -9.47
CA SER A 8 18.82 13.39 -10.41
C SER A 8 19.44 14.76 -10.69
N PRO A 9 20.75 14.85 -10.95
CA PRO A 9 21.39 16.08 -11.43
C PRO A 9 20.91 16.35 -12.87
N LEU A 10 19.67 16.76 -13.02
CA LEU A 10 19.08 17.29 -14.25
C LEU A 10 18.68 18.76 -14.09
N THR A 11 19.32 19.44 -13.14
CA THR A 11 19.31 20.90 -13.04
C THR A 11 20.73 21.44 -12.95
N ASP A 12 21.69 20.79 -13.63
CA ASP A 12 22.91 21.45 -14.03
C ASP A 12 22.78 21.80 -15.53
N PRO A 13 22.54 23.07 -15.90
CA PRO A 13 22.44 23.49 -17.29
C PRO A 13 23.77 23.36 -18.07
N THR A 14 24.84 22.84 -17.44
CA THR A 14 26.15 22.60 -18.05
C THR A 14 26.42 21.14 -18.46
N ALA A 15 25.53 20.19 -18.15
CA ALA A 15 25.73 18.78 -18.51
C ALA A 15 25.42 18.53 -20.00
N GLY A 16 26.46 18.21 -20.78
CA GLY A 16 26.36 17.94 -22.21
C GLY A 16 25.60 16.64 -22.56
N PRO A 17 25.16 16.49 -23.83
CA PRO A 17 24.34 15.35 -24.27
C PRO A 17 25.25 14.13 -24.53
N GLY A 18 25.62 13.40 -23.49
CA GLY A 18 26.54 12.28 -23.65
C GLY A 18 26.87 11.57 -22.36
N GLY A 19 25.88 10.89 -21.76
CA GLY A 19 26.10 10.02 -20.62
C GLY A 19 24.81 9.31 -20.21
N GLY A 20 24.54 8.14 -20.78
CA GLY A 20 23.59 7.21 -20.17
C GLY A 20 24.16 6.80 -18.82
N SER A 21 23.71 7.46 -17.75
CA SER A 21 24.25 7.31 -16.40
C SER A 21 23.76 6.02 -15.76
N GLU A 22 24.56 5.46 -14.85
CA GLU A 22 24.28 4.27 -14.01
C GLU A 22 22.94 4.29 -13.24
N THR A 23 22.16 5.38 -13.37
CA THR A 23 20.86 5.62 -12.75
C THR A 23 19.66 5.17 -13.57
N ASP A 24 19.82 4.86 -14.87
CA ASP A 24 18.71 4.40 -15.73
C ASP A 24 18.59 2.87 -15.75
N ARG A 25 18.61 2.25 -14.56
CA ARG A 25 18.38 0.82 -14.39
C ARG A 25 17.16 0.57 -13.51
N GLU A 26 16.52 -0.56 -13.72
CA GLU A 26 15.39 -0.97 -12.89
C GLU A 26 15.87 -1.33 -11.47
N TRP A 27 15.16 -0.82 -10.46
CA TRP A 27 15.46 -1.12 -9.06
C TRP A 27 14.85 -2.46 -8.67
N SER A 28 15.63 -3.29 -7.98
CA SER A 28 15.12 -4.53 -7.38
C SER A 28 14.08 -4.24 -6.29
N LEU A 29 13.25 -5.25 -5.96
CA LEU A 29 12.28 -5.14 -4.86
C LEU A 29 12.96 -4.90 -3.51
N ALA A 30 14.17 -5.41 -3.31
CA ALA A 30 14.95 -5.18 -2.09
C ALA A 30 15.43 -3.73 -1.99
N GLU A 31 15.87 -3.13 -3.10
CA GLU A 31 16.25 -1.71 -3.15
C GLU A 31 15.04 -0.80 -2.92
N LEU A 32 13.90 -1.11 -3.55
CA LEU A 32 12.64 -0.41 -3.28
C LEU A 32 12.23 -0.55 -1.82
N ALA A 33 12.36 -1.75 -1.24
CA ALA A 33 12.03 -2.00 0.16
C ALA A 33 12.90 -1.16 1.11
N ALA A 34 14.21 -1.12 0.87
CA ALA A 34 15.14 -0.32 1.65
C ALA A 34 14.82 1.18 1.55
N ALA A 35 14.52 1.67 0.34
CA ALA A 35 14.16 3.07 0.10
C ALA A 35 12.86 3.48 0.82
N TYR A 36 11.92 2.55 0.96
CA TYR A 36 10.62 2.75 1.61
C TYR A 36 10.51 2.10 2.99
N ALA A 37 11.62 1.78 3.64
CA ALA A 37 11.60 1.18 4.98
C ALA A 37 10.83 2.08 5.96
N TYR A 38 10.08 1.46 6.87
CA TYR A 38 9.50 2.17 7.99
C TYR A 38 10.62 2.61 8.95
N PRO A 39 10.47 3.75 9.65
CA PRO A 39 11.44 4.13 10.68
C PRO A 39 11.48 3.09 11.80
N GLU A 40 12.67 2.86 12.36
CA GLU A 40 12.82 2.09 13.59
C GLU A 40 12.00 2.73 14.72
N PRO A 41 11.26 1.94 15.53
CA PRO A 41 10.56 2.46 16.69
C PRO A 41 11.55 3.14 17.64
N ASP A 42 11.36 4.42 17.90
CA ASP A 42 11.99 5.08 19.04
C ASP A 42 11.03 5.02 20.25
N GLY A 43 11.55 5.19 21.46
CA GLY A 43 10.75 5.09 22.70
C GLY A 43 9.52 6.01 22.77
N HIS A 44 9.34 6.92 21.80
CA HIS A 44 8.26 7.89 21.71
C HIS A 44 7.26 7.59 20.58
N ARG A 45 7.68 6.93 19.48
CA ARG A 45 6.81 6.64 18.33
C ARG A 45 6.89 5.17 17.94
N ARG A 46 5.85 4.43 18.34
CA ARG A 46 5.70 3.00 18.03
C ARG A 46 4.88 2.71 16.76
N THR A 47 4.24 3.73 16.18
CA THR A 47 3.34 3.57 15.04
C THR A 47 3.64 4.58 13.94
N TRP A 48 3.57 4.12 12.69
CA TRP A 48 3.75 4.97 11.51
C TRP A 48 2.63 4.75 10.51
N LEU A 49 1.98 5.84 10.10
CA LEU A 49 0.97 5.82 9.05
C LEU A 49 1.57 6.36 7.75
N ARG A 50 1.39 5.60 6.65
CA ARG A 50 1.79 5.98 5.30
C ARG A 50 0.55 5.96 4.41
N ALA A 51 0.33 7.03 3.66
CA ALA A 51 -0.59 7.04 2.53
C ALA A 51 0.19 6.80 1.23
N ASN A 52 -0.35 5.99 0.33
CA ASN A 52 0.16 5.78 -1.01
C ASN A 52 -0.99 6.02 -1.99
N MET A 53 -0.83 7.00 -2.88
CA MET A 53 -1.86 7.47 -3.80
C MET A 53 -1.21 7.73 -5.17
N VAL A 54 -2.02 7.66 -6.22
CA VAL A 54 -1.68 8.06 -7.57
C VAL A 54 -2.66 9.15 -8.02
N SER A 55 -2.19 10.08 -8.84
CA SER A 55 -3.06 11.07 -9.49
C SER A 55 -2.58 11.36 -10.91
N THR A 56 -3.49 11.80 -11.76
CA THR A 56 -3.15 12.43 -13.03
C THR A 56 -2.45 13.78 -12.79
N LEU A 57 -1.91 14.38 -13.85
CA LEU A 57 -1.22 15.67 -13.78
C LEU A 57 -2.13 16.82 -13.32
N ASP A 58 -3.40 16.76 -13.68
CA ASP A 58 -4.45 17.70 -13.26
C ASP A 58 -5.09 17.36 -11.91
N GLY A 59 -4.59 16.31 -11.22
CA GLY A 59 -4.96 15.98 -9.85
C GLY A 59 -6.17 15.05 -9.70
N ALA A 60 -6.65 14.43 -10.79
CA ALA A 60 -7.68 13.40 -10.70
C ALA A 60 -7.13 12.13 -10.05
N ALA A 61 -7.84 11.60 -9.06
CA ALA A 61 -7.47 10.37 -8.35
C ALA A 61 -8.04 9.09 -9.00
N GLN A 62 -8.93 9.24 -9.99
CA GLN A 62 -9.60 8.13 -10.65
C GLN A 62 -9.99 8.48 -12.09
N HIS A 63 -10.08 7.44 -12.93
CA HIS A 63 -10.67 7.45 -14.25
C HIS A 63 -11.75 6.36 -14.27
N ASP A 64 -12.98 6.69 -14.68
CA ASP A 64 -14.15 5.80 -14.63
C ASP A 64 -14.36 5.12 -13.26
N GLY A 65 -14.17 5.88 -12.18
CA GLY A 65 -14.38 5.42 -10.80
C GLY A 65 -13.27 4.54 -10.23
N ARG A 66 -12.17 4.34 -10.97
CA ARG A 66 -11.04 3.50 -10.53
C ARG A 66 -9.70 4.21 -10.62
N SER A 67 -8.79 3.85 -9.73
CA SER A 67 -7.42 4.38 -9.71
C SER A 67 -6.49 3.63 -10.67
N GLN A 68 -6.76 2.34 -10.88
CA GLN A 68 -5.94 1.44 -11.70
C GLN A 68 -5.60 1.94 -13.12
N PRO A 69 -6.49 2.63 -13.87
CA PRO A 69 -6.15 3.16 -15.19
C PRO A 69 -5.10 4.27 -15.19
N ILE A 70 -4.87 4.94 -14.07
CA ILE A 70 -3.87 6.01 -13.93
C ILE A 70 -2.47 5.42 -13.64
N SER A 71 -2.43 4.20 -13.09
CA SER A 71 -1.20 3.52 -12.68
C SER A 71 -0.46 2.89 -13.86
N GLY A 72 0.87 2.74 -13.69
CA GLY A 72 1.75 2.01 -14.61
C GLY A 72 2.49 0.85 -13.94
N ALA A 73 3.31 0.13 -14.69
CA ALA A 73 4.09 -0.99 -14.18
C ALA A 73 5.02 -0.60 -13.01
N ALA A 74 5.67 0.57 -13.11
CA ALA A 74 6.52 1.09 -12.05
C ALA A 74 5.73 1.38 -10.76
N ASP A 75 4.57 2.03 -10.88
CA ASP A 75 3.67 2.27 -9.74
C ASP A 75 3.23 0.95 -9.08
N MET A 76 2.89 -0.07 -9.87
CA MET A 76 2.49 -1.38 -9.33
C MET A 76 3.61 -2.10 -8.58
N ARG A 77 4.87 -1.90 -8.98
CA ARG A 77 6.04 -2.40 -8.21
C ARG A 77 6.16 -1.70 -6.87
N VAL A 78 6.03 -0.37 -6.85
CA VAL A 78 6.06 0.41 -5.61
C VAL A 78 4.87 0.05 -4.73
N PHE A 79 3.64 0.10 -5.24
CA PHE A 79 2.41 -0.29 -4.56
C PHE A 79 2.54 -1.66 -3.90
N GLY A 80 2.99 -2.66 -4.66
CA GLY A 80 3.19 -4.01 -4.14
C GLY A 80 4.29 -4.12 -3.08
N THR A 81 5.34 -3.30 -3.18
CA THR A 81 6.44 -3.25 -2.19
C THR A 81 5.96 -2.62 -0.88
N LEU A 82 5.25 -1.48 -0.97
CA LEU A 82 4.71 -0.80 0.20
C LEU A 82 3.75 -1.68 0.99
N ARG A 83 2.90 -2.46 0.30
CA ARG A 83 2.01 -3.44 0.95
C ARG A 83 2.80 -4.58 1.60
N ALA A 84 3.91 -5.01 1.02
CA ALA A 84 4.75 -6.06 1.57
C ALA A 84 5.55 -5.60 2.82
N LEU A 85 5.81 -4.31 2.95
CA LEU A 85 6.44 -3.72 4.14
C LEU A 85 5.45 -3.44 5.28
N ALA A 86 4.17 -3.22 4.96
CA ALA A 86 3.17 -2.85 5.95
C ALA A 86 2.77 -4.02 6.86
N ASP A 87 2.48 -3.72 8.13
CA ASP A 87 1.80 -4.66 9.03
C ASP A 87 0.31 -4.74 8.69
N VAL A 88 -0.29 -3.58 8.44
CA VAL A 88 -1.71 -3.41 8.14
C VAL A 88 -1.88 -2.50 6.91
N VAL A 89 -2.71 -2.93 5.97
CA VAL A 89 -3.18 -2.11 4.86
C VAL A 89 -4.61 -1.67 5.16
N ILE A 90 -4.79 -0.36 5.32
CA ILE A 90 -6.09 0.26 5.61
C ILE A 90 -6.71 0.74 4.31
N ALA A 91 -7.98 0.39 4.07
CA ALA A 91 -8.76 0.86 2.94
C ALA A 91 -10.20 1.19 3.34
N GLY A 92 -10.78 2.21 2.70
CA GLY A 92 -12.20 2.51 2.86
C GLY A 92 -13.09 1.49 2.17
N ALA A 93 -14.29 1.26 2.69
CA ALA A 93 -15.24 0.29 2.16
C ALA A 93 -15.61 0.51 0.69
N GLU A 94 -15.74 1.77 0.25
CA GLU A 94 -16.07 2.08 -1.15
C GLU A 94 -14.94 1.66 -2.09
N THR A 95 -13.69 1.98 -1.75
CA THR A 95 -12.52 1.52 -2.52
C THR A 95 -12.43 0.00 -2.55
N VAL A 96 -12.70 -0.68 -1.43
CA VAL A 96 -12.72 -2.14 -1.36
C VAL A 96 -13.74 -2.74 -2.34
N ARG A 97 -14.93 -2.15 -2.45
CA ARG A 97 -15.98 -2.57 -3.41
C ARG A 97 -15.57 -2.30 -4.86
N GLN A 98 -15.22 -1.06 -5.18
CA GLN A 98 -14.92 -0.63 -6.55
C GLN A 98 -13.69 -1.33 -7.13
N GLU A 99 -12.66 -1.56 -6.29
CA GLU A 99 -11.40 -2.16 -6.73
C GLU A 99 -11.36 -3.69 -6.54
N GLY A 100 -12.42 -4.30 -6.00
CA GLY A 100 -12.54 -5.75 -5.84
C GLY A 100 -11.42 -6.35 -4.98
N TYR A 101 -11.18 -5.75 -3.80
CA TYR A 101 -10.10 -6.17 -2.90
C TYR A 101 -10.19 -7.66 -2.55
N ARG A 102 -9.02 -8.31 -2.51
CA ARG A 102 -8.85 -9.72 -2.14
C ARG A 102 -7.93 -9.84 -0.93
N PRO A 103 -7.89 -10.99 -0.25
CA PRO A 103 -6.93 -11.21 0.82
C PRO A 103 -5.50 -10.92 0.38
N GLY A 104 -4.68 -10.50 1.36
CA GLY A 104 -3.24 -10.41 1.17
C GLY A 104 -2.69 -11.75 0.68
N ARG A 105 -1.81 -11.70 -0.32
CA ARG A 105 -1.11 -12.87 -0.87
C ARG A 105 0.35 -12.80 -0.46
N ALA A 106 0.89 -13.94 -0.02
CA ALA A 106 2.30 -14.05 0.32
C ALA A 106 3.13 -13.83 -0.94
N ARG A 107 4.20 -13.04 -0.80
CA ARG A 107 5.15 -12.77 -1.87
C ARG A 107 6.49 -13.37 -1.47
N ALA A 108 6.99 -14.32 -2.25
CA ALA A 108 8.23 -15.03 -1.94
C ALA A 108 9.41 -14.07 -1.70
N ASP A 109 9.51 -13.02 -2.52
CA ASP A 109 10.55 -11.98 -2.42
C ASP A 109 10.61 -11.27 -1.06
N PHE A 110 9.49 -11.25 -0.32
CA PHE A 110 9.37 -10.56 0.96
C PHE A 110 9.17 -11.51 2.16
N ALA A 111 9.01 -12.81 1.92
CA ALA A 111 8.68 -13.76 2.98
C ALA A 111 9.74 -13.79 4.10
N GLU A 112 11.01 -13.82 3.71
CA GLU A 112 12.13 -13.80 4.64
C GLU A 112 12.22 -12.48 5.41
N ALA A 113 12.10 -11.35 4.70
CA ALA A 113 12.15 -10.02 5.32
C ALA A 113 11.03 -9.84 6.36
N ARG A 114 9.80 -10.26 6.03
CA ARG A 114 8.65 -10.20 6.95
C ARG A 114 8.87 -11.09 8.18
N ARG A 115 9.37 -12.31 7.98
CA ARG A 115 9.70 -13.22 9.07
C ARG A 115 10.78 -12.66 9.98
N ALA A 116 11.84 -12.09 9.42
CA ALA A 116 12.93 -11.46 10.17
C ALA A 116 12.44 -10.25 10.98
N ALA A 117 11.45 -9.51 10.46
CA ALA A 117 10.80 -8.39 11.15
C ALA A 117 9.68 -8.83 12.13
N GLY A 118 9.43 -10.13 12.31
CA GLY A 118 8.35 -10.64 13.18
C GLY A 118 6.94 -10.36 12.66
N GLN A 119 6.79 -10.04 11.38
CA GLN A 119 5.50 -9.75 10.75
C GLN A 119 4.79 -11.03 10.32
N ALA A 120 3.46 -10.98 10.21
CA ALA A 120 2.68 -12.07 9.62
C ALA A 120 3.04 -12.30 8.14
N PRO A 121 2.79 -13.49 7.55
CA PRO A 121 3.21 -13.81 6.17
C PRO A 121 2.64 -12.87 5.08
N VAL A 122 1.52 -12.21 5.37
CA VAL A 122 0.89 -11.17 4.54
C VAL A 122 0.45 -10.00 5.43
N PRO A 123 0.31 -8.78 4.89
CA PRO A 123 -0.29 -7.69 5.65
C PRO A 123 -1.74 -7.99 6.00
N VAL A 124 -2.16 -7.57 7.19
CA VAL A 124 -3.57 -7.53 7.57
C VAL A 124 -4.30 -6.53 6.69
N ILE A 125 -5.47 -6.88 6.17
CA ILE A 125 -6.35 -5.89 5.53
C ILE A 125 -7.32 -5.36 6.59
N ALA A 126 -7.36 -4.04 6.76
CA ALA A 126 -8.32 -3.36 7.60
C ALA A 126 -9.28 -2.53 6.74
N VAL A 127 -10.56 -2.89 6.76
CA VAL A 127 -11.62 -2.21 6.02
C VAL A 127 -12.32 -1.22 6.94
N VAL A 128 -12.25 0.07 6.61
CA VAL A 128 -12.97 1.12 7.35
C VAL A 128 -14.35 1.31 6.74
N SER A 129 -15.39 1.08 7.54
CA SER A 129 -16.79 1.21 7.10
C SER A 129 -17.67 1.70 8.23
N ALA A 130 -18.31 2.86 8.05
CA ALA A 130 -19.32 3.34 9.00
C ALA A 130 -20.66 2.60 8.85
N SER A 131 -21.07 2.28 7.62
CA SER A 131 -22.35 1.62 7.34
C SER A 131 -22.29 0.10 7.50
N LEU A 132 -21.10 -0.52 7.49
CA LEU A 132 -20.92 -1.97 7.43
C LEU A 132 -21.60 -2.64 6.21
N GLU A 133 -21.94 -1.88 5.17
CA GLU A 133 -22.51 -2.42 3.92
C GLU A 133 -21.41 -3.08 3.08
N LEU A 134 -21.03 -4.27 3.50
CA LEU A 134 -19.99 -5.11 2.93
C LEU A 134 -20.59 -6.48 2.63
N ASP A 135 -20.16 -7.08 1.51
CA ASP A 135 -20.50 -8.46 1.20
C ASP A 135 -19.52 -9.39 1.92
N PHE A 136 -19.92 -9.86 3.09
CA PHE A 136 -19.13 -10.78 3.93
C PHE A 136 -18.99 -12.19 3.33
N SER A 137 -19.67 -12.51 2.22
CA SER A 137 -19.46 -13.77 1.50
C SER A 137 -18.18 -13.73 0.64
N LEU A 138 -17.63 -12.55 0.37
CA LEU A 138 -16.46 -12.40 -0.49
C LEU A 138 -15.21 -13.05 0.11
N PRO A 139 -14.28 -13.57 -0.73
CA PRO A 139 -13.03 -14.19 -0.28
C PRO A 139 -12.18 -13.31 0.64
N LEU A 140 -12.33 -11.98 0.54
CA LEU A 140 -11.70 -11.03 1.45
C LEU A 140 -11.98 -11.37 2.91
N PHE A 141 -13.21 -11.78 3.23
CA PHE A 141 -13.64 -12.09 4.59
C PHE A 141 -13.64 -13.61 4.87
N THR A 142 -13.93 -14.44 3.87
CA THR A 142 -14.14 -15.89 4.07
C THR A 142 -12.88 -16.75 3.91
N SER A 143 -11.81 -16.25 3.27
CA SER A 143 -10.60 -17.05 3.03
C SER A 143 -9.28 -16.27 3.14
N PRO A 144 -9.08 -15.38 4.14
CA PRO A 144 -7.82 -14.67 4.26
C PRO A 144 -6.78 -15.49 5.04
N VAL A 145 -5.49 -15.33 4.68
CA VAL A 145 -4.37 -15.97 5.39
C VAL A 145 -4.23 -15.43 6.82
N VAL A 146 -4.51 -14.15 6.99
CA VAL A 146 -4.64 -13.47 8.29
C VAL A 146 -6.02 -12.79 8.33
N PRO A 147 -6.75 -12.82 9.45
CA PRO A 147 -8.10 -12.27 9.49
C PRO A 147 -8.18 -10.82 9.01
N THR A 148 -9.16 -10.52 8.15
CA THR A 148 -9.48 -9.14 7.78
C THR A 148 -10.13 -8.45 8.96
N LEU A 149 -9.67 -7.23 9.27
CA LEU A 149 -10.25 -6.39 10.31
C LEU A 149 -11.31 -5.49 9.69
N VAL A 150 -12.45 -5.34 10.36
CA VAL A 150 -13.44 -4.33 10.02
C VAL A 150 -13.44 -3.26 11.11
N LEU A 151 -13.14 -2.04 10.73
CA LEU A 151 -13.09 -0.89 11.62
C LEU A 151 -14.35 -0.04 11.38
N THR A 152 -15.15 0.11 12.43
CA THR A 152 -16.39 0.89 12.39
C THR A 152 -16.48 1.87 13.55
N GLY A 153 -17.42 2.80 13.46
CA GLY A 153 -17.67 3.80 14.50
C GLY A 153 -18.49 3.22 15.65
N ALA A 154 -18.36 3.81 16.84
CA ALA A 154 -19.11 3.42 18.03
C ALA A 154 -20.65 3.53 17.87
N ALA A 155 -21.12 4.29 16.89
CA ALA A 155 -22.54 4.47 16.57
C ALA A 155 -23.06 3.49 15.50
N ALA A 156 -22.25 2.50 15.07
CA ALA A 156 -22.70 1.52 14.09
C ALA A 156 -23.86 0.67 14.65
N ALA A 157 -24.80 0.33 13.77
CA ALA A 157 -26.01 -0.38 14.16
C ALA A 157 -25.66 -1.78 14.72
N PRO A 158 -26.12 -2.15 15.95
CA PRO A 158 -25.72 -3.40 16.59
C PRO A 158 -26.05 -4.67 15.79
N ASP A 159 -27.14 -4.67 15.04
CA ASP A 159 -27.54 -5.74 14.12
C ASP A 159 -26.53 -5.90 12.98
N ARG A 160 -26.03 -4.79 12.41
CA ARG A 160 -24.97 -4.82 11.39
C ARG A 160 -23.62 -5.26 11.97
N ILE A 161 -23.32 -4.94 13.22
CA ILE A 161 -22.14 -5.46 13.92
C ILE A 161 -22.26 -6.96 14.15
N ALA A 162 -23.42 -7.46 14.58
CA ALA A 162 -23.64 -8.88 14.83
C ALA A 162 -23.63 -9.74 13.56
N ALA A 163 -23.97 -9.14 12.41
CA ALA A 163 -23.92 -9.79 11.11
C ALA A 163 -22.52 -9.82 10.47
N ALA A 164 -21.58 -9.01 10.97
CA ALA A 164 -20.20 -8.90 10.50
C ALA A 164 -19.27 -9.87 11.22
#